data_AF-A0A940C2C8-F1
#
_entry.id   AF-A0A940C2C8-F1
#
_cell.length_a   1.000
_cell.length_b   1.000
_cell.length_c   1.000
_cell.angle_alpha   90.00
_cell.angle_beta   90.00
_cell.angle_gamma   90.00
#
_symmetry.space_group_name_H-M   'P 1'
#
loop_
_entity.id
_entity.type
_entity.pdbx_description
1 polymer ?
#
loop_
_entity_poly.entity_id
_entity_poly.type
_entity_poly.pdbx_seq_one_letter_code
_entity_poly.pdbx_strand_id
1 'polypeptide(L)'
;MLDYDLAEIYGYTTSAFNQQVKRNVDRFDEDFRFQLTREETEILSISQFVISIQTKGLKGGRAKLPWAFTESGVYMLMTVLKGDLAVQQSKALIRIFREMKEYIIDTQGLITQRDLLRVSIQTTENTEAIRSIHSMIEDQQKLLLEHDDKLVNAFERINETVKQSDLSPVMMKFNAEEESKEYLLREGCPVKADVTYIDIYSKATKSIFIIDNYINIKTLRLLQDVKSGVKVTVFSDNLYKHLHYCDYVDFQTEFPSIPITFITTGGIMHDRFIILDYACLDERIFHCGASSKDAAVKLTTAISEMMSEDLKIQIHNLIDQMKKNPPLILPDELNRHRC
;
A
#
# COMPACT_ATOMS: atom_id res chain seq x y z
N MET A 1 39.03 -2.43 -6.59
CA MET A 1 38.88 -2.96 -5.21
C MET A 1 39.98 -2.38 -4.32
N LEU A 2 39.72 -2.18 -3.02
CA LEU A 2 40.69 -1.55 -2.11
C LEU A 2 41.63 -2.58 -1.50
N ASP A 3 42.81 -2.14 -1.09
CA ASP A 3 43.87 -2.99 -0.55
C ASP A 3 43.46 -3.78 0.70
N TYR A 4 42.62 -3.20 1.57
CA TYR A 4 42.11 -3.89 2.75
C TYR A 4 41.07 -4.96 2.43
N ASP A 5 40.16 -4.71 1.46
CA ASP A 5 39.17 -5.70 1.01
C ASP A 5 39.89 -6.90 0.38
N LEU A 6 40.88 -6.63 -0.47
CA LEU A 6 41.67 -7.67 -1.12
C LEU A 6 42.52 -8.43 -0.10
N ALA A 7 43.15 -7.74 0.86
CA ALA A 7 43.92 -8.39 1.90
C ALA A 7 43.06 -9.38 2.71
N GLU A 8 41.82 -9.00 3.06
CA GLU A 8 40.88 -9.88 3.75
C GLU A 8 40.51 -11.12 2.91
N ILE A 9 40.13 -10.91 1.64
CA ILE A 9 39.78 -12.00 0.72
C ILE A 9 40.93 -13.01 0.60
N TYR A 10 42.16 -12.53 0.47
CA TYR A 10 43.34 -13.39 0.28
C TYR A 10 43.95 -13.90 1.60
N GLY A 11 43.43 -13.51 2.77
CA GLY A 11 43.90 -13.98 4.08
C GLY A 11 45.19 -13.34 4.58
N TYR A 12 45.46 -12.10 4.18
CA TYR A 12 46.62 -11.33 4.62
C TYR A 12 46.22 -10.13 5.47
N THR A 13 47.13 -9.67 6.31
CA THR A 13 46.99 -8.33 6.89
C THR A 13 47.24 -7.29 5.79
N THR A 14 46.54 -6.14 5.82
CA THR A 14 46.71 -5.07 4.82
C THR A 14 48.16 -4.61 4.69
N SER A 15 48.93 -4.64 5.79
CA SER A 15 50.36 -4.32 5.78
C SER A 15 51.21 -5.38 5.06
N ALA A 16 50.97 -6.67 5.31
CA ALA A 16 51.67 -7.77 4.64
C ALA A 16 51.29 -7.89 3.17
N PHE A 17 50.03 -7.62 2.83
CA PHE A 17 49.54 -7.53 1.45
C PHE A 17 50.27 -6.43 0.68
N ASN A 18 50.25 -5.20 1.19
CA ASN A 18 50.93 -4.07 0.57
C ASN A 18 52.45 -4.26 0.50
N GLN A 19 53.05 -4.98 1.46
CA GLN A 19 54.46 -5.34 1.41
C GLN A 19 54.77 -6.32 0.26
N GLN A 20 53.90 -7.30 0.00
CA GLN A 20 54.06 -8.24 -1.11
C GLN A 20 53.93 -7.54 -2.46
N VAL A 21 52.96 -6.63 -2.61
CA VAL A 21 52.80 -5.79 -3.81
C VAL A 21 54.04 -4.93 -4.03
N LYS A 22 54.53 -4.26 -2.98
CA LYS A 22 55.72 -3.40 -3.07
C LYS A 22 56.99 -4.18 -3.46
N ARG A 23 57.10 -5.45 -3.04
CA ARG A 23 58.24 -6.32 -3.40
C ARG A 23 58.22 -6.80 -4.85
N ASN A 24 57.05 -6.79 -5.50
CA ASN A 24 56.86 -7.25 -6.87
C ASN A 24 56.33 -6.10 -7.75
N VAL A 25 56.74 -4.86 -7.45
CA VAL A 25 56.22 -3.66 -8.09
C VAL A 25 56.50 -3.63 -9.60
N ASP A 26 57.57 -4.30 -10.03
CA ASP A 26 57.98 -4.51 -11.42
C ASP A 26 56.92 -5.24 -12.26
N ARG A 27 56.02 -5.98 -11.63
CA ARG A 27 54.93 -6.69 -12.30
C ARG A 27 53.65 -5.88 -12.46
N PHE A 28 53.58 -4.70 -11.85
CA PHE A 28 52.38 -3.87 -11.86
C PHE A 28 52.64 -2.63 -12.68
N ASP A 29 52.04 -2.58 -13.86
CA ASP A 29 52.02 -1.41 -14.71
C ASP A 29 51.26 -0.25 -14.06
N GLU A 30 51.42 0.96 -14.59
CA GLU A 30 50.88 2.20 -13.99
C GLU A 30 49.34 2.19 -13.86
N ASP A 31 48.64 1.44 -14.71
CA ASP A 31 47.19 1.28 -14.74
C ASP A 31 46.66 0.16 -13.82
N PHE A 32 47.54 -0.62 -13.19
CA PHE A 32 47.12 -1.78 -12.37
C PHE A 32 46.73 -1.37 -10.95
N ARG A 33 47.32 -0.29 -10.43
CA ARG A 33 46.98 0.24 -9.11
C ARG A 33 47.27 1.74 -9.03
N PHE A 34 46.45 2.42 -8.25
CA PHE A 34 46.64 3.83 -7.92
C PHE A 34 46.33 4.06 -6.44
N GLN A 35 46.90 5.11 -5.86
CA GLN A 35 46.64 5.49 -4.48
C GLN A 35 45.54 6.53 -4.45
N LEU A 36 44.53 6.33 -3.59
CA LEU A 36 43.45 7.29 -3.45
C LEU A 36 43.92 8.59 -2.80
N THR A 37 43.32 9.69 -3.21
CA THR A 37 43.50 11.00 -2.56
C THR A 37 42.79 11.05 -1.21
N ARG A 38 43.13 12.05 -0.39
CA ARG A 38 42.46 12.27 0.90
C ARG A 38 40.96 12.54 0.71
N GLU A 39 40.62 13.36 -0.28
CA GLU A 39 39.23 13.71 -0.61
C GLU A 39 38.42 12.49 -1.06
N GLU A 40 38.96 11.66 -1.95
CA GLU A 40 38.31 10.41 -2.38
C GLU A 40 38.13 9.42 -1.22
N THR A 41 39.11 9.37 -0.32
CA THR A 41 39.04 8.49 0.87
C THR A 41 37.97 8.96 1.86
N GLU A 42 37.80 10.28 2.02
CA GLU A 42 36.75 10.86 2.86
C GLU A 42 35.36 10.59 2.28
N ILE A 43 35.17 10.74 0.96
CA ILE A 43 33.91 10.41 0.27
C ILE A 43 33.54 8.93 0.45
N LEU A 44 34.49 8.01 0.28
CA LEU A 44 34.26 6.58 0.48
C LEU A 44 33.92 6.23 1.94
N SER A 45 34.52 6.93 2.90
CA SER A 45 34.24 6.75 4.34
C SER A 45 32.84 7.24 4.73
N ILE A 46 32.31 8.24 4.03
CA ILE A 46 30.96 8.78 4.24
C ILE A 46 29.91 7.88 3.57
N SER A 47 30.25 7.28 2.42
CA SER A 47 29.35 6.41 1.65
C SER A 47 29.13 5.02 2.26
N GLN A 48 30.01 4.54 3.13
CA GLN A 48 29.80 3.31 3.92
C GLN A 48 29.19 3.67 5.28
N PHE A 49 27.91 4.04 5.31
CA PHE A 49 27.22 4.30 6.57
C PHE A 49 26.89 2.97 7.26
N VAL A 50 27.67 2.58 8.28
CA VAL A 50 27.28 1.94 9.56
C VAL A 50 28.54 1.37 10.29
N ILE A 51 28.88 2.01 11.41
CA ILE A 51 29.52 1.47 12.63
C ILE A 51 30.77 0.57 12.43
N SER A 52 31.92 1.21 12.28
CA SER A 52 33.10 0.87 13.09
C SER A 52 33.92 2.15 13.28
N ILE A 53 34.50 2.34 14.47
CA ILE A 53 35.16 3.57 14.98
C ILE A 53 34.21 4.52 15.76
N GLN A 54 33.31 3.95 16.57
CA GLN A 54 33.06 4.52 17.91
C GLN A 54 33.56 3.54 18.97
N THR A 55 34.84 3.20 18.93
CA THR A 55 35.52 2.69 20.12
C THR A 55 36.96 3.21 20.21
N LYS A 56 37.13 4.00 21.27
CA LYS A 56 38.38 4.34 21.97
C LYS A 56 39.28 5.36 21.28
N GLY A 57 39.33 6.53 21.91
CA GLY A 57 40.08 7.69 21.47
C GLY A 57 41.53 7.36 21.11
N LEU A 58 41.92 7.76 19.92
CA LEU A 58 43.28 8.08 19.55
C LEU A 58 43.18 9.01 18.34
N LYS A 59 43.98 10.08 18.37
CA LYS A 59 44.41 10.78 17.17
C LYS A 59 44.95 9.72 16.19
N GLY A 60 44.17 9.33 15.18
CA GLY A 60 44.48 8.12 14.42
C GLY A 60 43.58 7.91 13.21
N GLY A 61 43.48 8.91 12.33
CA GLY A 61 43.08 8.62 10.94
C GLY A 61 44.03 7.58 10.33
N ARG A 62 43.60 6.85 9.29
CA ARG A 62 44.49 5.95 8.54
C ARG A 62 45.79 6.71 8.21
N ALA A 63 46.90 6.29 8.80
CA ALA A 63 48.19 6.98 8.62
C ALA A 63 48.71 6.89 7.16
N LYS A 64 48.13 5.98 6.36
CA LYS A 64 48.47 5.76 4.95
C LYS A 64 47.20 5.70 4.12
N LEU A 65 47.21 6.41 2.99
CA LEU A 65 46.13 6.39 2.00
C LEU A 65 46.02 4.99 1.38
N PRO A 66 44.79 4.45 1.24
CA PRO A 66 44.58 3.11 0.72
C PRO A 66 44.96 3.03 -0.76
N TRP A 67 45.44 1.86 -1.18
CA TRP A 67 45.63 1.55 -2.59
C TRP A 67 44.35 0.97 -3.20
N ALA A 68 44.03 1.39 -4.42
CA ALA A 68 42.96 0.85 -5.24
C ALA A 68 43.57 0.06 -6.40
N PHE A 69 43.00 -1.12 -6.67
CA PHE A 69 43.41 -2.02 -7.73
C PHE A 69 42.32 -2.13 -8.79
N THR A 70 42.73 -2.07 -10.05
CA THR A 70 41.90 -2.36 -11.22
C THR A 70 41.77 -3.87 -11.41
N GLU A 71 40.91 -4.31 -12.32
CA GLU A 71 40.74 -5.73 -12.65
C GLU A 71 42.07 -6.39 -13.02
N SER A 72 42.85 -5.75 -13.91
CA SER A 72 44.20 -6.17 -14.28
C SER A 72 45.14 -6.26 -13.08
N GLY A 73 45.05 -5.31 -12.14
CA GLY A 73 45.77 -5.35 -10.88
C GLY A 73 45.39 -6.55 -10.01
N VAL A 74 44.11 -6.92 -9.95
CA VAL A 74 43.62 -8.09 -9.21
C VAL A 74 44.13 -9.39 -9.83
N TYR A 75 44.18 -9.49 -11.17
CA TYR A 75 44.81 -10.63 -11.82
C TYR A 75 46.30 -10.75 -11.48
N MET A 76 47.01 -9.63 -11.46
CA MET A 76 48.43 -9.64 -11.12
C MET A 76 48.68 -10.09 -9.67
N LEU A 77 47.79 -9.73 -8.73
CA LEU A 77 47.86 -10.17 -7.33
C LEU A 77 47.84 -11.69 -7.18
N MET A 78 47.11 -12.42 -8.02
CA MET A 78 47.09 -13.89 -7.99
C MET A 78 48.48 -14.51 -8.21
N THR A 79 49.37 -13.82 -8.92
CA THR A 79 50.73 -14.30 -9.20
C THR A 79 51.71 -13.99 -8.06
N VAL A 80 51.38 -13.00 -7.24
CA VAL A 80 52.23 -12.45 -6.19
C VAL A 80 51.92 -13.10 -4.84
N LEU A 81 50.64 -13.34 -4.56
CA LEU A 81 50.17 -13.90 -3.29
C LEU A 81 50.29 -15.44 -3.31
N LYS A 82 51.02 -16.01 -2.34
CA LYS A 82 51.39 -17.43 -2.33
C LYS A 82 50.79 -18.25 -1.18
N GLY A 83 49.94 -17.67 -0.35
CA GLY A 83 49.33 -18.35 0.80
C GLY A 83 48.29 -19.37 0.38
N ASP A 84 48.07 -20.41 1.19
CA ASP A 84 47.13 -21.50 0.88
C ASP A 84 45.71 -20.99 0.60
N LEU A 85 45.24 -20.04 1.42
CA LEU A 85 43.95 -19.38 1.20
C LEU A 85 43.95 -18.56 -0.09
N ALA A 86 45.02 -17.82 -0.36
CA ALA A 86 45.12 -17.00 -1.56
C ALA A 86 45.14 -17.82 -2.86
N VAL A 87 45.77 -19.00 -2.83
CA VAL A 87 45.76 -19.96 -3.93
C VAL A 87 44.37 -20.52 -4.17
N GLN A 88 43.63 -20.85 -3.10
CA GLN A 88 42.24 -21.31 -3.21
C GLN A 88 41.32 -20.23 -3.81
N GLN A 89 41.42 -19.00 -3.31
CA GLN A 89 40.62 -17.88 -3.81
C GLN A 89 40.95 -17.52 -5.26
N SER A 90 42.22 -17.57 -5.64
CA SER A 90 42.63 -17.36 -7.04
C SER A 90 42.02 -18.41 -7.97
N LYS A 91 41.97 -19.69 -7.55
CA LYS A 91 41.30 -20.76 -8.31
C LYS A 91 39.80 -20.53 -8.44
N ALA A 92 39.14 -20.07 -7.38
CA ALA A 92 37.70 -19.77 -7.40
C ALA A 92 37.41 -18.61 -8.38
N LEU A 93 38.18 -17.54 -8.31
CA LEU A 93 38.01 -16.38 -9.17
C LEU A 93 38.22 -16.72 -10.65
N ILE A 94 39.23 -17.54 -10.99
CA ILE A 94 39.43 -18.03 -12.37
C ILE A 94 38.22 -18.84 -12.88
N ARG A 95 37.62 -19.68 -12.03
CA ARG A 95 36.43 -20.47 -12.42
C ARG A 95 35.23 -19.56 -12.72
N ILE A 96 35.00 -18.57 -11.85
CA ILE A 96 33.92 -17.58 -12.03
C ILE A 96 34.12 -16.81 -13.33
N PHE A 97 35.33 -16.30 -13.60
CA PHE A 97 35.58 -15.56 -14.84
C PHE A 97 35.40 -16.42 -16.10
N ARG A 98 35.77 -17.71 -16.05
CA ARG A 98 35.49 -18.65 -17.14
C ARG A 98 33.99 -18.83 -17.34
N GLU A 99 33.22 -19.05 -16.28
CA GLU A 99 31.76 -19.21 -16.34
C GLU A 99 31.08 -17.95 -16.87
N MET A 100 31.49 -16.77 -16.41
CA MET A 100 31.00 -15.49 -16.93
C MET A 100 31.33 -15.32 -18.42
N LYS A 101 32.53 -15.70 -18.85
CA LYS A 101 32.92 -15.64 -20.26
C LYS A 101 32.10 -16.59 -21.12
N GLU A 102 31.91 -17.83 -20.66
CA GLU A 102 31.04 -18.82 -21.31
C GLU A 102 29.60 -18.29 -21.40
N TYR A 103 29.07 -17.70 -20.32
CA TYR A 103 27.75 -17.08 -20.30
C TYR A 103 27.61 -15.93 -21.31
N ILE A 104 28.60 -15.05 -21.42
CA ILE A 104 28.59 -13.95 -22.40
C ILE A 104 28.63 -14.50 -23.83
N ILE A 105 29.46 -15.52 -24.10
CA ILE A 105 29.56 -16.15 -25.42
C ILE A 105 28.24 -16.85 -25.78
N ASP A 106 27.63 -17.57 -24.83
CA ASP A 106 26.32 -18.21 -25.02
C ASP A 106 25.21 -17.16 -25.27
N THR A 107 25.30 -16.00 -24.62
CA THR A 107 24.33 -14.90 -24.75
C THR A 107 24.57 -14.03 -25.99
N GLN A 108 25.78 -14.04 -26.58
CA GLN A 108 26.08 -13.29 -27.82
C GLN A 108 25.20 -13.74 -29.00
N GLY A 109 24.65 -14.96 -28.99
CA GLY A 109 23.66 -15.42 -29.97
C GLY A 109 22.22 -14.94 -29.72
N LEU A 110 21.88 -14.57 -28.48
CA LEU A 110 20.51 -14.33 -28.01
C LEU A 110 20.03 -12.88 -28.20
N ILE A 111 20.91 -11.92 -28.43
CA ILE A 111 20.51 -10.58 -28.89
C ILE A 111 20.86 -10.48 -30.36
N THR A 112 20.17 -11.27 -31.19
CA THR A 112 20.34 -11.16 -32.63
C THR A 112 19.76 -9.82 -33.08
N GLN A 113 20.33 -9.18 -34.11
CA GLN A 113 19.76 -7.95 -34.70
C GLN A 113 18.25 -8.07 -35.00
N ARG A 114 17.75 -9.29 -35.25
CA ARG A 114 16.34 -9.62 -35.41
C ARG A 114 15.48 -9.29 -34.19
N ASP A 115 15.94 -9.57 -32.97
CA ASP A 115 15.16 -9.31 -31.75
C ASP A 115 15.11 -7.82 -31.46
N LEU A 116 16.22 -7.11 -31.67
CA LEU A 116 16.25 -5.66 -31.60
C LEU A 116 15.33 -5.02 -32.64
N LEU A 117 15.34 -5.53 -33.88
CA LEU A 117 14.44 -5.08 -34.94
C LEU A 117 12.97 -5.33 -34.56
N ARG A 118 12.65 -6.50 -34.01
CA ARG A 118 11.30 -6.84 -33.56
C ARG A 118 10.83 -5.93 -32.44
N VAL A 119 11.68 -5.64 -31.46
CA VAL A 119 11.38 -4.68 -30.38
C VAL A 119 11.19 -3.27 -30.96
N SER A 120 12.01 -2.85 -31.93
CA SER A 120 11.86 -1.54 -32.57
C SER A 120 10.55 -1.40 -33.36
N ILE A 121 10.15 -2.46 -34.08
CA ILE A 121 8.86 -2.52 -34.79
C ILE A 121 7.71 -2.44 -33.78
N GLN A 122 7.74 -3.29 -32.74
CA GLN A 122 6.71 -3.29 -31.70
C GLN A 122 6.61 -1.93 -30.98
N THR A 123 7.73 -1.28 -30.72
CA THR A 123 7.75 0.05 -30.10
C THR A 123 7.14 1.09 -31.01
N THR A 124 7.37 1.00 -32.31
CA THR A 124 6.78 1.89 -33.31
C THR A 124 5.26 1.69 -33.39
N GLU A 125 4.80 0.44 -33.50
CA GLU A 125 3.37 0.08 -33.50
C GLU A 125 2.68 0.54 -32.21
N ASN A 126 3.31 0.32 -31.05
CA ASN A 126 2.77 0.78 -29.77
C ASN A 126 2.68 2.32 -29.73
N THR A 127 3.67 3.02 -30.28
CA THR A 127 3.66 4.49 -30.35
C THR A 127 2.52 4.99 -31.25
N GLU A 128 2.26 4.33 -32.37
CA GLU A 128 1.13 4.64 -33.26
C GLU A 128 -0.22 4.37 -32.59
N ALA A 129 -0.36 3.23 -31.91
CA ALA A 129 -1.56 2.89 -31.15
C ALA A 129 -1.85 3.93 -30.05
N ILE A 130 -0.81 4.37 -29.32
CA ILE A 130 -0.93 5.42 -28.29
C ILE A 130 -1.37 6.75 -28.93
N ARG A 131 -0.83 7.13 -30.09
CA ARG A 131 -1.27 8.34 -30.81
C ARG A 131 -2.75 8.24 -31.22
N SER A 132 -3.20 7.08 -31.70
CA SER A 132 -4.61 6.88 -32.04
C SER A 132 -5.51 7.00 -30.81
N ILE A 133 -5.12 6.39 -29.68
CA ILE A 133 -5.87 6.48 -28.43
C ILE A 133 -5.95 7.94 -27.95
N HIS A 134 -4.85 8.69 -28.03
CA HIS A 134 -4.82 10.10 -27.64
C HIS A 134 -5.81 10.93 -28.46
N SER A 135 -5.84 10.75 -29.80
CA SER A 135 -6.80 11.42 -30.67
C SER A 135 -8.25 11.07 -30.32
N MET A 136 -8.53 9.80 -30.01
CA MET A 136 -9.88 9.37 -29.62
C MET A 136 -10.32 10.00 -28.28
N ILE A 137 -9.40 10.11 -27.32
CA ILE A 137 -9.68 10.75 -26.03
C ILE A 137 -9.97 12.25 -26.22
N GLU A 138 -9.20 12.94 -27.05
CA GLU A 138 -9.45 14.35 -27.37
C GLU A 138 -10.83 14.56 -28.01
N ASP A 139 -11.22 13.71 -28.96
CA ASP A 139 -12.54 13.76 -29.59
C ASP A 139 -13.66 13.50 -28.58
N GLN A 140 -13.49 12.53 -27.66
CA GLN A 140 -14.45 12.26 -26.60
C GLN A 140 -14.57 13.43 -25.61
N GLN A 141 -13.47 14.07 -25.25
CA GLN A 141 -13.48 15.25 -24.38
C GLN A 141 -14.21 16.43 -25.02
N LYS A 142 -14.02 16.65 -26.33
CA LYS A 142 -14.75 17.68 -27.06
C LYS A 142 -16.25 17.39 -27.10
N LEU A 143 -16.64 16.13 -27.30
CA LEU A 143 -18.04 15.72 -27.29
C LEU A 143 -18.68 15.86 -25.90
N LEU A 144 -17.93 15.59 -24.83
CA LEU A 144 -18.37 15.84 -23.45
C LEU A 144 -18.62 17.33 -23.19
N LEU A 145 -17.71 18.22 -23.61
CA LEU A 145 -17.90 19.67 -23.52
C LEU A 145 -19.15 20.15 -24.27
N GLU A 146 -19.39 19.64 -25.49
CA GLU A 146 -20.61 19.95 -26.25
C GLU A 146 -21.89 19.41 -25.57
N HIS A 147 -21.80 18.31 -24.84
CA HIS A 147 -22.92 17.76 -24.08
C HIS A 147 -23.19 18.58 -22.82
N ASP A 148 -22.16 19.03 -22.11
CA ASP A 148 -22.31 19.92 -20.95
C ASP A 148 -22.98 21.23 -21.33
N ASP A 149 -22.59 21.85 -22.45
CA ASP A 149 -23.25 23.07 -22.95
C ASP A 149 -24.73 22.82 -23.29
N LYS A 150 -25.06 21.65 -23.86
CA LYS A 150 -26.46 21.28 -24.12
C LYS A 150 -27.23 21.01 -22.83
N LEU A 151 -26.59 20.43 -21.81
CA LEU A 151 -27.19 20.22 -20.50
C LEU A 151 -27.47 21.54 -19.81
N VAL A 152 -26.53 22.49 -19.79
CA VAL A 152 -26.72 23.83 -19.22
C VAL A 152 -27.90 24.53 -19.91
N ASN A 153 -27.94 24.53 -21.24
CA ASN A 153 -29.06 25.11 -22.00
C ASN A 153 -30.39 24.38 -21.74
N ALA A 154 -30.39 23.06 -21.56
CA ALA A 154 -31.59 22.30 -21.22
C ALA A 154 -32.05 22.57 -19.78
N PHE A 155 -31.12 22.73 -18.84
CA PHE A 155 -31.40 23.09 -17.44
C PHE A 155 -31.98 24.50 -17.34
N GLU A 156 -31.46 25.48 -18.07
CA GLU A 156 -32.06 26.83 -18.13
C GLU A 156 -33.51 26.76 -18.63
N ARG A 157 -33.77 26.02 -19.70
CA ARG A 157 -35.14 25.83 -20.24
C ARG A 157 -36.05 25.09 -19.26
N ILE A 158 -35.55 24.09 -18.54
CA ILE A 158 -36.33 23.36 -17.52
C ILE A 158 -36.62 24.25 -16.32
N ASN A 159 -35.66 25.08 -15.88
CA ASN A 159 -35.82 25.97 -14.74
C ASN A 159 -36.82 27.11 -15.03
N GLU A 160 -36.94 27.54 -16.30
CA GLU A 160 -37.99 28.44 -16.74
C GLU A 160 -39.39 27.78 -16.77
N THR A 161 -39.47 26.45 -16.93
CA THR A 161 -40.73 25.72 -17.15
C THR A 161 -41.22 24.94 -15.93
N VAL A 162 -40.34 24.60 -14.97
CA VAL A 162 -40.64 23.74 -13.81
C VAL A 162 -40.29 24.49 -12.53
N LYS A 163 -41.28 24.68 -11.64
CA LYS A 163 -41.04 25.28 -10.32
C LYS A 163 -40.30 24.29 -9.42
N GLN A 164 -39.41 24.82 -8.59
CA GLN A 164 -38.47 24.11 -7.70
C GLN A 164 -39.10 23.04 -6.78
N SER A 165 -40.43 23.02 -6.62
CA SER A 165 -41.16 22.00 -5.87
C SER A 165 -41.18 20.61 -6.53
N ASP A 166 -40.99 20.54 -7.85
CA ASP A 166 -41.25 19.31 -8.61
C ASP A 166 -39.97 18.55 -8.99
N LEU A 167 -38.78 19.13 -8.76
CA LEU A 167 -37.47 18.59 -9.16
C LEU A 167 -36.76 17.74 -8.08
N SER A 168 -37.18 17.86 -6.82
CA SER A 168 -36.60 17.13 -5.69
C SER A 168 -36.55 15.60 -5.85
N PRO A 169 -37.60 14.92 -6.37
CA PRO A 169 -37.56 13.46 -6.52
C PRO A 169 -36.75 12.98 -7.73
N VAL A 170 -36.41 13.87 -8.69
CA VAL A 170 -35.67 13.52 -9.91
C VAL A 170 -34.15 13.68 -9.70
N MET A 171 -33.73 14.72 -8.98
CA MET A 171 -32.31 14.93 -8.60
C MET A 171 -31.74 13.75 -7.79
N MET A 172 -32.56 13.10 -6.95
CA MET A 172 -32.14 11.90 -6.20
C MET A 172 -31.84 10.68 -7.09
N LYS A 173 -32.34 10.63 -8.33
CA LYS A 173 -32.09 9.51 -9.25
C LYS A 173 -30.82 9.65 -10.08
N PHE A 174 -30.28 10.86 -10.22
CA PHE A 174 -29.11 11.13 -11.08
C PHE A 174 -27.76 11.06 -10.35
N ASN A 175 -27.73 11.09 -9.00
CA ASN A 175 -26.52 10.88 -8.20
C ASN A 175 -26.10 9.39 -8.05
N ALA A 176 -26.75 8.48 -8.77
CA ALA A 176 -26.34 7.08 -8.87
C ALA A 176 -25.25 6.95 -9.96
N GLU A 177 -24.02 7.33 -9.64
CA GLU A 177 -22.85 7.01 -10.46
C GLU A 177 -22.70 5.48 -10.61
N GLU A 178 -22.23 5.01 -11.78
CA GLU A 178 -22.14 3.62 -12.22
C GLU A 178 -21.60 2.65 -11.15
N GLU A 179 -22.49 1.97 -10.43
CA GLU A 179 -22.12 0.87 -9.52
C GLU A 179 -21.56 -0.32 -10.30
N SER A 180 -20.30 -0.66 -10.05
CA SER A 180 -19.80 -2.03 -10.24
C SER A 180 -20.80 -2.99 -9.59
N LYS A 181 -21.40 -3.89 -10.38
CA LYS A 181 -22.36 -4.87 -9.86
C LYS A 181 -21.60 -5.91 -9.04
N GLU A 182 -21.48 -5.67 -7.74
CA GLU A 182 -20.76 -6.54 -6.81
C GLU A 182 -21.72 -7.35 -5.92
N TYR A 183 -21.33 -8.58 -5.59
CA TYR A 183 -22.19 -9.59 -4.97
C TYR A 183 -21.54 -10.14 -3.67
N LEU A 184 -22.31 -10.18 -2.58
CA LEU A 184 -22.07 -10.92 -1.34
C LEU A 184 -22.74 -12.30 -1.39
N LEU A 185 -22.23 -13.27 -0.62
CA LEU A 185 -22.92 -14.53 -0.41
C LEU A 185 -23.75 -14.47 0.88
N ARG A 186 -25.07 -14.42 0.77
CA ARG A 186 -26.00 -14.53 1.91
C ARG A 186 -26.65 -15.91 1.87
N GLU A 187 -26.44 -16.70 2.93
CA GLU A 187 -26.95 -18.08 3.01
C GLU A 187 -26.60 -18.95 1.78
N GLY A 188 -25.45 -18.68 1.14
CA GLY A 188 -24.99 -19.38 -0.06
C GLY A 188 -25.48 -18.81 -1.40
N CYS A 189 -26.25 -17.71 -1.41
CA CYS A 189 -26.74 -17.07 -2.64
C CYS A 189 -26.05 -15.72 -2.91
N PRO A 190 -25.70 -15.39 -4.18
CA PRO A 190 -25.09 -14.09 -4.52
C PRO A 190 -26.13 -12.96 -4.53
N VAL A 191 -25.93 -11.94 -3.70
CA VAL A 191 -26.82 -10.77 -3.52
C VAL A 191 -26.00 -9.48 -3.49
N LYS A 192 -26.50 -8.36 -4.03
CA LYS A 192 -25.79 -7.07 -3.95
C LYS A 192 -25.44 -6.69 -2.50
N ALA A 193 -24.23 -6.17 -2.30
CA ALA A 193 -23.70 -5.91 -0.97
C ALA A 193 -24.46 -4.82 -0.20
N ASP A 194 -24.59 -3.65 -0.80
CA ASP A 194 -25.21 -2.48 -0.17
C ASP A 194 -26.69 -2.76 0.11
N VAL A 195 -27.39 -3.37 -0.86
CA VAL A 195 -28.79 -3.81 -0.71
C VAL A 195 -28.95 -4.75 0.48
N THR A 196 -27.98 -5.63 0.71
CA THR A 196 -28.05 -6.59 1.83
C THR A 196 -27.88 -5.89 3.17
N TYR A 197 -26.91 -4.99 3.31
CA TYR A 197 -26.73 -4.23 4.55
C TYR A 197 -27.94 -3.32 4.83
N ILE A 198 -28.46 -2.64 3.82
CA ILE A 198 -29.68 -1.82 3.93
C ILE A 198 -30.89 -2.68 4.35
N ASP A 199 -31.07 -3.86 3.74
CA ASP A 199 -32.12 -4.82 4.13
C ASP A 199 -31.96 -5.32 5.57
N ILE A 200 -30.73 -5.51 6.05
CA ILE A 200 -30.47 -5.91 7.44
C ILE A 200 -30.81 -4.76 8.39
N TYR A 201 -30.29 -3.55 8.14
CA TYR A 201 -30.49 -2.40 9.03
C TYR A 201 -31.96 -1.95 9.07
N SER A 202 -32.68 -2.00 7.95
CA SER A 202 -34.11 -1.63 7.87
C SER A 202 -35.04 -2.58 8.66
N LYS A 203 -34.60 -3.79 8.98
CA LYS A 203 -35.36 -4.73 9.82
C LYS A 203 -35.38 -4.36 11.30
N ALA A 204 -34.42 -3.57 11.77
CA ALA A 204 -34.36 -3.14 13.17
C ALA A 204 -35.61 -2.36 13.59
N THR A 205 -36.01 -2.54 14.85
CA THR A 205 -37.19 -1.84 15.40
C THR A 205 -36.87 -0.95 16.59
N LYS A 206 -35.80 -1.24 17.33
CA LYS A 206 -35.42 -0.56 18.58
C LYS A 206 -33.95 -0.15 18.60
N SER A 207 -33.03 -1.04 18.22
CA SER A 207 -31.60 -0.75 18.28
C SER A 207 -30.77 -1.49 17.22
N ILE A 208 -29.65 -0.88 16.84
CA ILE A 208 -28.65 -1.47 15.96
C ILE A 208 -27.29 -1.29 16.63
N PHE A 209 -26.60 -2.39 16.92
CA PHE A 209 -25.21 -2.37 17.35
C PHE A 209 -24.32 -2.85 16.21
N ILE A 210 -23.34 -2.03 15.84
CA ILE A 210 -22.38 -2.33 14.78
C ILE A 210 -21.01 -2.45 15.41
N ILE A 211 -20.37 -3.59 15.28
CA ILE A 211 -18.99 -3.82 15.72
C ILE A 211 -18.12 -3.90 14.47
N ASP A 212 -17.35 -2.84 14.21
CA ASP A 212 -16.49 -2.76 13.02
C ASP A 212 -15.38 -1.73 13.21
N ASN A 213 -14.12 -2.14 13.11
CA ASN A 213 -12.97 -1.26 13.31
C ASN A 213 -12.58 -0.43 12.07
N TYR A 214 -13.28 -0.62 10.97
CA TYR A 214 -12.97 0.02 9.69
C TYR A 214 -14.15 0.86 9.16
N ILE A 215 -14.67 1.78 9.96
CA ILE A 215 -15.79 2.65 9.57
C ILE A 215 -15.38 3.78 8.60
N ASN A 216 -16.29 4.17 7.71
CA ASN A 216 -16.14 5.33 6.79
C ASN A 216 -17.50 5.98 6.47
N ILE A 217 -17.54 6.96 5.55
CA ILE A 217 -18.78 7.63 5.13
C ILE A 217 -19.81 6.67 4.50
N LYS A 218 -19.37 5.59 3.83
CA LYS A 218 -20.27 4.57 3.28
C LYS A 218 -20.99 3.82 4.39
N THR A 219 -20.31 3.49 5.50
CA THR A 219 -20.95 2.89 6.69
C THR A 219 -22.13 3.73 7.17
N LEU A 220 -22.00 5.07 7.17
CA LEU A 220 -23.10 5.97 7.54
C LEU A 220 -24.24 5.94 6.52
N ARG A 221 -23.92 6.02 5.22
CA ARG A 221 -24.93 5.97 4.15
C ARG A 221 -25.76 4.69 4.15
N LEU A 222 -25.18 3.54 4.52
CA LEU A 222 -25.94 2.29 4.63
C LEU A 222 -27.04 2.33 5.71
N LEU A 223 -26.99 3.31 6.63
CA LEU A 223 -27.98 3.51 7.68
C LEU A 223 -29.11 4.47 7.27
N GLN A 224 -29.10 5.03 6.06
CA GLN A 224 -30.07 6.04 5.61
C GLN A 224 -31.55 5.58 5.72
N ASP A 225 -31.81 4.28 5.52
CA ASP A 225 -33.17 3.70 5.50
C ASP A 225 -33.60 3.12 6.86
N VAL A 226 -32.87 3.42 7.94
CA VAL A 226 -33.22 2.96 9.28
C VAL A 226 -34.47 3.70 9.78
N LYS A 227 -35.39 2.95 10.41
CA LYS A 227 -36.63 3.52 10.95
C LYS A 227 -36.35 4.61 11.99
N SER A 228 -37.11 5.69 11.93
CA SER A 228 -37.03 6.78 12.91
C SER A 228 -37.24 6.27 14.35
N GLY A 229 -36.33 6.63 15.25
CA GLY A 229 -36.39 6.25 16.67
C GLY A 229 -35.57 4.99 17.04
N VAL A 230 -34.97 4.31 16.06
CA VAL A 230 -34.00 3.23 16.31
C VAL A 230 -32.69 3.83 16.83
N LYS A 231 -32.16 3.30 17.94
CA LYS A 231 -30.88 3.74 18.52
C LYS A 231 -29.73 3.00 17.85
N VAL A 232 -28.84 3.75 17.19
CA VAL A 232 -27.66 3.17 16.53
C VAL A 232 -26.42 3.39 17.39
N THR A 233 -25.72 2.32 17.74
CA THR A 233 -24.45 2.36 18.46
C THR A 233 -23.38 1.67 17.62
N VAL A 234 -22.30 2.39 17.35
CA VAL A 234 -21.16 1.89 16.58
C VAL A 234 -19.97 1.70 17.51
N PHE A 235 -19.53 0.47 17.66
CA PHE A 235 -18.32 0.08 18.36
C PHE A 235 -17.16 0.00 17.36
N SER A 236 -16.21 0.93 17.44
CA SER A 236 -15.08 1.02 16.52
C SER A 236 -13.86 1.67 17.16
N ASP A 237 -12.66 1.24 16.79
CA ASP A 237 -11.41 1.97 17.06
C ASP A 237 -10.98 2.88 15.89
N ASN A 238 -11.75 2.92 14.79
CA ASN A 238 -11.45 3.72 13.59
C ASN A 238 -9.96 3.65 13.20
N LEU A 239 -9.43 2.43 13.00
CA LEU A 239 -7.99 2.14 12.94
C LEU A 239 -7.21 2.94 11.87
N TYR A 240 -7.91 3.48 10.86
CA TYR A 240 -7.31 4.30 9.79
C TYR A 240 -7.85 5.74 9.72
N LYS A 241 -8.66 6.17 10.69
CA LYS A 241 -9.22 7.53 10.74
C LYS A 241 -9.95 7.92 9.46
N HIS A 242 -10.65 6.98 8.82
CA HIS A 242 -11.35 7.21 7.55
C HIS A 242 -12.69 7.91 7.72
N LEU A 243 -13.27 7.83 8.91
CA LEU A 243 -14.43 8.62 9.27
C LEU A 243 -13.95 9.84 10.08
N HIS A 244 -14.22 11.04 9.58
CA HIS A 244 -13.96 12.31 10.26
C HIS A 244 -15.23 12.84 10.93
N TYR A 245 -15.07 13.77 11.88
CA TYR A 245 -16.21 14.38 12.55
C TYR A 245 -17.10 15.20 11.60
N CYS A 246 -16.52 15.94 10.64
CA CYS A 246 -17.34 16.71 9.67
C CYS A 246 -18.25 15.76 8.84
N ASP A 247 -17.76 14.57 8.44
CA ASP A 247 -18.58 13.58 7.71
C ASP A 247 -19.82 13.15 8.51
N TYR A 248 -19.66 12.98 9.83
CA TYR A 248 -20.76 12.65 10.73
C TYR A 248 -21.73 13.82 10.92
N VAL A 249 -21.22 15.05 11.01
CA VAL A 249 -22.05 16.26 11.10
C VAL A 249 -22.89 16.44 9.84
N ASP A 250 -22.28 16.25 8.66
CA ASP A 250 -22.99 16.31 7.37
C ASP A 250 -24.09 15.24 7.31
N PHE A 251 -23.77 14.00 7.70
CA PHE A 251 -24.76 12.92 7.78
C PHE A 251 -25.89 13.25 8.77
N GLN A 252 -25.58 13.81 9.94
CA GLN A 252 -26.58 14.15 10.94
C GLN A 252 -27.45 15.35 10.49
N THR A 253 -26.92 16.22 9.65
CA THR A 253 -27.67 17.31 9.02
C THR A 253 -28.67 16.78 8.00
N GLU A 254 -28.26 15.78 7.22
CA GLU A 254 -29.10 15.13 6.20
C GLU A 254 -30.15 14.17 6.82
N PHE A 255 -29.76 13.42 7.87
CA PHE A 255 -30.57 12.41 8.55
C PHE A 255 -30.68 12.64 10.07
N PRO A 256 -31.34 13.72 10.52
CA PRO A 256 -31.41 14.08 11.95
C PRO A 256 -32.17 13.06 12.81
N SER A 257 -32.97 12.19 12.20
CA SER A 257 -33.78 11.17 12.88
C SER A 257 -32.98 9.94 13.34
N ILE A 258 -31.70 9.85 13.00
CA ILE A 258 -30.84 8.68 13.26
C ILE A 258 -29.61 9.12 14.08
N PRO A 259 -29.75 9.32 15.41
CA PRO A 259 -28.61 9.64 16.24
C PRO A 259 -27.69 8.42 16.40
N ILE A 260 -26.41 8.60 16.08
CA ILE A 260 -25.39 7.54 16.16
C ILE A 260 -24.49 7.81 17.36
N THR A 261 -24.31 6.80 18.21
CA THR A 261 -23.36 6.84 19.33
C THR A 261 -22.12 6.04 18.99
N PHE A 262 -20.92 6.64 19.08
CA PHE A 262 -19.66 5.95 18.82
C PHE A 262 -18.94 5.57 20.13
N ILE A 263 -18.54 4.31 20.27
CA ILE A 263 -17.85 3.77 21.44
C ILE A 263 -16.58 3.04 20.98
N THR A 264 -15.48 3.18 21.72
CA THR A 264 -14.23 2.46 21.39
C THR A 264 -14.36 0.97 21.66
N THR A 265 -13.81 0.12 20.78
CA THR A 265 -13.73 -1.33 21.04
C THR A 265 -12.63 -1.65 22.04
N GLY A 266 -11.60 -0.82 22.15
CA GLY A 266 -10.49 -1.00 23.08
C GLY A 266 -9.63 -2.23 22.74
N GLY A 267 -9.63 -2.66 21.47
CA GLY A 267 -8.92 -3.86 21.01
C GLY A 267 -9.49 -5.19 21.51
N ILE A 268 -10.68 -5.21 22.11
CA ILE A 268 -11.30 -6.42 22.68
C ILE A 268 -11.81 -7.37 21.57
N MET A 269 -12.28 -6.80 20.45
CA MET A 269 -12.94 -7.53 19.36
C MET A 269 -12.40 -7.06 18.00
N HIS A 270 -11.96 -8.01 17.18
CA HIS A 270 -11.55 -7.77 15.79
C HIS A 270 -12.58 -8.26 14.77
N ASP A 271 -13.42 -9.22 15.16
CA ASP A 271 -14.48 -9.78 14.34
C ASP A 271 -15.64 -8.79 14.21
N ARG A 272 -16.36 -8.87 13.08
CA ARG A 272 -17.35 -7.89 12.69
C ARG A 272 -18.75 -8.43 12.86
N PHE A 273 -19.56 -7.71 13.63
CA PHE A 273 -20.91 -8.13 13.98
C PHE A 273 -21.90 -7.00 13.80
N ILE A 274 -23.10 -7.37 13.37
CA ILE A 274 -24.28 -6.50 13.40
C ILE A 274 -25.29 -7.18 14.30
N ILE A 275 -25.72 -6.50 15.36
CA ILE A 275 -26.78 -6.97 16.24
C ILE A 275 -27.99 -6.05 16.09
N LEU A 276 -29.13 -6.64 15.76
CA LEU A 276 -30.41 -5.95 15.71
C LEU A 276 -31.18 -6.22 17.00
N ASP A 277 -31.78 -5.18 17.57
CA ASP A 277 -32.69 -5.23 18.71
C ASP A 277 -32.08 -5.96 19.93
N TYR A 278 -30.85 -5.59 20.31
CA TYR A 278 -30.10 -6.16 21.44
C TYR A 278 -30.97 -6.29 22.71
N ALA A 279 -30.92 -7.46 23.35
CA ALA A 279 -31.68 -7.79 24.56
C ALA A 279 -33.21 -7.69 24.42
N CYS A 280 -33.72 -7.79 23.18
CA CYS A 280 -35.15 -7.96 22.91
C CYS A 280 -35.47 -9.39 22.45
N LEU A 281 -36.76 -9.74 22.46
CA LEU A 281 -37.24 -11.06 22.03
C LEU A 281 -36.94 -11.36 20.55
N ASP A 282 -36.86 -10.31 19.71
CA ASP A 282 -36.60 -10.42 18.27
C ASP A 282 -35.12 -10.18 17.91
N GLU A 283 -34.20 -10.38 18.86
CA GLU A 283 -32.77 -10.13 18.65
C GLU A 283 -32.19 -11.02 17.54
N ARG A 284 -31.45 -10.39 16.62
CA ARG A 284 -30.73 -11.08 15.54
C ARG A 284 -29.27 -10.65 15.50
N ILE A 285 -28.37 -11.62 15.38
CA ILE A 285 -26.93 -11.40 15.31
C ILE A 285 -26.42 -11.87 13.96
N PHE A 286 -25.75 -10.99 13.22
CA PHE A 286 -25.13 -11.28 11.93
C PHE A 286 -23.62 -11.18 12.07
N HIS A 287 -22.91 -12.23 11.66
CA HIS A 287 -21.46 -12.20 11.52
C HIS A 287 -21.09 -11.80 10.09
N CYS A 288 -20.20 -10.83 9.95
CA CYS A 288 -19.81 -10.24 8.67
C CYS A 288 -18.35 -10.55 8.34
N GLY A 289 -18.11 -11.31 7.27
CA GLY A 289 -16.74 -11.59 6.81
C GLY A 289 -15.96 -10.34 6.34
N ALA A 290 -16.64 -9.28 5.90
CA ALA A 290 -16.06 -7.97 5.59
C ALA A 290 -16.68 -6.83 6.38
N SER A 291 -15.95 -5.72 6.40
CA SER A 291 -16.44 -4.48 6.94
C SER A 291 -17.55 -3.90 6.08
N SER A 292 -18.52 -3.26 6.74
CA SER A 292 -19.57 -2.48 6.08
C SER A 292 -19.00 -1.44 5.12
N LYS A 293 -17.80 -0.90 5.37
CA LYS A 293 -17.13 0.05 4.46
C LYS A 293 -16.76 -0.55 3.10
N ASP A 294 -16.53 -1.86 3.08
CA ASP A 294 -16.07 -2.63 1.93
C ASP A 294 -17.28 -3.28 1.21
N ALA A 295 -18.50 -2.91 1.60
CA ALA A 295 -19.68 -3.16 0.79
C ALA A 295 -19.43 -2.56 -0.61
N ALA A 296 -19.50 -3.42 -1.62
CA ALA A 296 -19.13 -3.14 -3.01
C ALA A 296 -17.62 -2.84 -3.26
N VAL A 297 -16.69 -3.51 -2.56
CA VAL A 297 -15.26 -3.55 -2.99
C VAL A 297 -14.64 -4.96 -3.09
N LYS A 298 -15.19 -6.01 -2.43
CA LYS A 298 -14.58 -7.35 -2.40
C LYS A 298 -15.57 -8.49 -2.68
N LEU A 299 -15.22 -9.32 -3.68
CA LEU A 299 -16.00 -10.43 -4.26
C LEU A 299 -16.31 -11.64 -3.35
N THR A 300 -15.88 -11.69 -2.09
CA THR A 300 -15.91 -12.95 -1.31
C THR A 300 -16.25 -12.75 0.17
N THR A 301 -17.40 -12.19 0.46
CA THR A 301 -17.80 -11.91 1.84
C THR A 301 -19.16 -12.52 2.13
N ALA A 302 -19.19 -13.34 3.19
CA ALA A 302 -20.38 -14.02 3.67
C ALA A 302 -20.96 -13.25 4.85
N ILE A 303 -22.27 -13.02 4.82
CA ILE A 303 -23.03 -12.59 6.00
C ILE A 303 -23.89 -13.77 6.42
N SER A 304 -23.68 -14.23 7.66
CA SER A 304 -24.41 -15.36 8.22
C SER A 304 -25.17 -14.92 9.47
N GLU A 305 -26.46 -15.21 9.51
CA GLU A 305 -27.26 -15.07 10.73
C GLU A 305 -26.87 -16.18 11.71
N MET A 306 -26.52 -15.78 12.93
CA MET A 306 -26.11 -16.71 13.98
C MET A 306 -27.32 -17.24 14.73
N MET A 307 -27.52 -18.55 14.65
CA MET A 307 -28.64 -19.26 15.27
C MET A 307 -28.28 -19.94 16.61
N SER A 308 -27.00 -19.93 17.01
CA SER A 308 -26.53 -20.63 18.21
C SER A 308 -26.65 -19.78 19.47
N GLU A 309 -27.48 -20.19 20.42
CA GLU A 309 -27.71 -19.46 21.69
C GLU A 309 -26.45 -19.34 22.57
N ASP A 310 -25.60 -20.37 22.63
CA ASP A 310 -24.36 -20.33 23.42
C ASP A 310 -23.41 -19.22 22.97
N LEU A 311 -23.37 -18.94 21.67
CA LEU A 311 -22.51 -17.92 21.09
C LEU A 311 -23.08 -16.52 21.29
N LYS A 312 -24.42 -16.39 21.33
CA LYS A 312 -25.09 -15.12 21.68
C LYS A 312 -24.71 -14.67 23.09
N ILE A 313 -24.72 -15.60 24.07
CA ILE A 313 -24.33 -15.30 25.46
C ILE A 313 -22.88 -14.79 25.53
N GLN A 314 -21.96 -15.40 24.78
CA GLN A 314 -20.58 -14.94 24.72
C GLN A 314 -20.47 -13.52 24.15
N ILE A 315 -21.15 -13.26 23.02
CA ILE A 315 -21.18 -11.94 22.38
C ILE A 315 -21.80 -10.88 23.29
N HIS A 316 -22.87 -11.22 24.04
CA HIS A 316 -23.48 -10.31 25.02
C HIS A 316 -22.50 -9.90 26.11
N ASN A 317 -21.75 -10.85 26.67
CA ASN A 317 -20.72 -10.55 27.66
C ASN A 317 -19.65 -9.60 27.12
N LEU A 318 -19.23 -9.79 25.86
CA LEU A 318 -18.27 -8.91 25.19
C LEU A 318 -18.85 -7.51 24.98
N ILE A 319 -20.08 -7.41 24.49
CA ILE A 319 -20.77 -6.12 24.26
C ILE A 319 -20.95 -5.35 25.58
N ASP A 320 -21.35 -6.02 26.66
CA ASP A 320 -21.56 -5.37 27.95
C ASP A 320 -20.25 -4.91 28.61
N GLN A 321 -19.12 -5.54 28.25
CA GLN A 321 -17.79 -4.99 28.56
C GLN A 321 -17.50 -3.75 27.71
N MET A 322 -17.74 -3.81 26.40
CA MET A 322 -17.47 -2.71 25.47
C MET A 322 -18.32 -1.47 25.75
N LYS A 323 -19.56 -1.62 26.24
CA LYS A 323 -20.40 -0.48 26.67
C LYS A 323 -19.78 0.37 27.77
N LYS A 324 -18.83 -0.18 28.54
CA LYS A 324 -18.13 0.54 29.61
C LYS A 324 -16.91 1.30 29.10
N ASN A 325 -16.52 1.09 27.83
CA ASN A 325 -15.38 1.77 27.22
C ASN A 325 -15.67 3.26 27.00
N PRO A 326 -14.62 4.09 26.90
CA PRO A 326 -14.79 5.50 26.59
C PRO A 326 -15.41 5.71 25.19
N PRO A 327 -16.11 6.84 24.99
CA PRO A 327 -16.63 7.21 23.68
C PRO A 327 -15.48 7.35 22.68
N LEU A 328 -15.72 6.94 21.44
CA LEU A 328 -14.76 7.14 20.35
C LEU A 328 -14.77 8.61 19.96
N ILE A 329 -13.62 9.26 20.11
CA ILE A 329 -13.40 10.64 19.63
C ILE A 329 -13.01 10.56 18.16
N LEU A 330 -13.83 11.13 17.28
CA LEU A 330 -13.53 11.16 15.85
C LEU A 330 -12.42 12.19 15.56
N PRO A 331 -11.60 11.98 14.52
CA PRO A 331 -10.66 13.00 14.04
C PRO A 331 -11.37 14.34 13.81
N ASP A 332 -10.70 15.43 14.18
CA ASP A 332 -11.14 16.83 14.04
C ASP A 332 -12.25 17.31 15.00
N GLU A 333 -12.83 16.42 15.82
CA GLU A 333 -13.85 16.77 16.83
C GLU A 333 -13.36 17.80 17.88
N LEU A 334 -12.05 17.80 18.17
CA LEU A 334 -11.40 18.73 19.10
C LEU A 334 -11.12 20.11 18.50
N ASN A 335 -11.16 20.24 17.17
CA ASN A 335 -10.91 21.49 16.43
C ASN A 335 -12.24 22.02 15.87
N ARG A 336 -13.16 22.43 16.75
CA ARG A 336 -14.52 22.95 16.44
C ARG A 336 -14.58 24.25 15.60
N HIS A 337 -13.48 24.65 14.97
CA HIS A 337 -13.35 25.90 14.22
C HIS A 337 -12.98 25.70 12.74
N ARG A 338 -13.00 24.46 12.23
CA ARG A 338 -12.69 24.17 10.82
C ARG A 338 -13.74 23.35 10.06
N CYS A 339 -14.82 22.92 10.71
CA CYS A 339 -16.13 22.85 10.08
C CYS A 339 -16.91 24.08 10.62
#